data_AF-A0ABD2QNJ0-F1
#
_entry.id   AF-A0ABD2QNJ0-F1
#
_cell.length_a   1.000
_cell.length_b   1.000
_cell.length_c   1.000
_cell.angle_alpha   90.00
_cell.angle_beta   90.00
_cell.angle_gamma   90.00
#
_symmetry.space_group_name_H-M   'P 1'
#
loop_
_entity.id
_entity.type
_entity.pdbx_description
1 polymer ?
#
loop_
_entity_poly.entity_id
_entity_poly.type
_entity_poly.pdbx_seq_one_letter_code
_entity_poly.pdbx_strand_id
1 'polypeptide(L)'
;MPSNCPIYSIKEKLDHLLRENCEKSKNFLENIKLTLVDEVQTVGDVDRGQTLENLLTTIKFCSPLNRFISISATLTNIEDVCYNTCDLLLMVILQIAAWLTSNSRPATTFKFGDEYKQVEVERVVLGFNKNPKQSYFQYENNLTYRIPEILDKYSERKQTIIFCQTRKSCEQTAEILCRLLNYSNSPELLSKSQELYSGSPKLAECVLRGVAYHHAGISSANRKTIESLFISGLIPLLISTSTLAVGVNLPAHLVIIKGTQQFKNGCFENYSSTQITQMIGRAGRLQFNHNSGVAAIMTTPEMVSYYKQVDSSQHFVESTLHFNLIPYLLWQITFNEFAAQQQLITWLRSTFLSVRLQKNPAHYRLDQPLEMLCYTCIKNMQEMDLISANSNLKVRAKGTMMFKFCLRGSTIRSMENLTGLEDILQLIEFLAISPEFDQVCSLTKLIGFSNLCESVIE
;
A
#
# COMPACT_ATOMS: atom_id res chain seq x y z
N MET A 1 30.91 2.27 3.14
CA MET A 1 30.14 3.34 2.47
C MET A 1 30.60 4.66 3.04
N PRO A 2 30.72 5.76 2.27
CA PRO A 2 30.98 7.07 2.84
C PRO A 2 29.91 7.38 3.89
N SER A 3 30.35 7.90 5.03
CA SER A 3 29.61 7.99 6.30
C SER A 3 28.35 8.89 6.29
N ASN A 4 28.00 9.51 5.16
CA ASN A 4 26.95 10.53 5.07
C ASN A 4 25.96 10.34 3.89
N CYS A 5 25.80 9.14 3.33
CA CYS A 5 24.84 8.94 2.23
C CYS A 5 23.41 8.68 2.76
N PRO A 6 22.39 9.44 2.32
CA PRO A 6 21.00 9.11 2.62
C PRO A 6 20.61 7.77 1.97
N ILE A 7 19.96 6.91 2.73
CA ILE A 7 19.48 5.60 2.25
C ILE A 7 17.98 5.69 2.02
N TYR A 8 17.57 5.50 0.77
CA TYR A 8 16.18 5.39 0.38
C TYR A 8 15.83 3.92 0.21
N SER A 9 14.86 3.44 0.99
CA SER A 9 14.39 2.07 0.91
C SER A 9 12.89 2.01 1.13
N ILE A 10 12.24 1.08 0.43
CA ILE A 10 10.90 0.62 0.82
C ILE A 10 11.04 -0.31 2.04
N LYS A 11 9.99 -0.40 2.87
CA LYS A 11 9.99 -1.18 4.11
C LYS A 11 10.34 -2.65 3.87
N GLU A 12 9.80 -3.28 2.83
CA GLU A 12 10.04 -4.69 2.50
C GLU A 12 11.52 -4.93 2.11
N LYS A 13 12.12 -4.00 1.36
CA LYS A 13 13.53 -4.10 0.97
C LYS A 13 14.47 -3.90 2.16
N LEU A 14 14.11 -3.01 3.09
CA LEU A 14 14.88 -2.83 4.31
C LEU A 14 14.78 -4.09 5.19
N ASP A 15 13.57 -4.63 5.39
CA ASP A 15 13.36 -5.88 6.14
C ASP A 15 14.17 -7.04 5.56
N HIS A 16 14.15 -7.22 4.24
CA HIS A 16 14.98 -8.23 3.55
C HIS A 16 16.47 -8.03 3.83
N LEU A 17 16.98 -6.80 3.67
CA LEU A 17 18.39 -6.48 3.90
C LEU A 17 18.82 -6.77 5.34
N LEU A 18 17.97 -6.45 6.33
CA LEU A 18 18.24 -6.72 7.74
C LEU A 18 18.32 -8.22 8.04
N ARG A 19 17.54 -9.06 7.33
CA ARG A 19 17.53 -10.53 7.49
C ARG A 19 18.75 -11.21 6.86
N GLU A 20 19.27 -10.70 5.75
CA GLU A 20 20.37 -11.37 5.02
C GLU A 20 21.66 -11.49 5.83
N ASN A 21 22.05 -10.42 6.54
CA ASN A 21 23.24 -10.41 7.37
C ASN A 21 22.96 -9.60 8.65
N CYS A 22 22.49 -10.29 9.68
CA CYS A 22 22.04 -9.68 10.93
C CYS A 22 23.17 -8.89 11.62
N GLU A 23 24.38 -9.45 11.74
CA GLU A 23 25.50 -8.79 12.41
C GLU A 23 25.90 -7.47 11.74
N LYS A 24 26.13 -7.52 10.42
CA LYS A 24 26.45 -6.31 9.64
C LYS A 24 25.30 -5.30 9.66
N SER A 25 24.07 -5.78 9.61
CA SER A 25 22.88 -4.94 9.64
C SER A 25 22.65 -4.28 10.99
N LYS A 26 22.97 -4.96 12.10
CA LYS A 26 22.90 -4.42 13.45
C LYS A 26 23.91 -3.29 13.63
N ASN A 27 25.17 -3.52 13.22
CA ASN A 27 26.20 -2.47 13.17
C ASN A 27 25.76 -1.30 12.29
N PHE A 28 25.08 -1.56 11.18
CA PHE A 28 24.51 -0.52 10.33
C PHE A 28 23.42 0.28 11.07
N LEU A 29 22.45 -0.39 11.71
CA LEU A 29 21.37 0.26 12.43
C LEU A 29 21.89 1.16 13.56
N GLU A 30 22.80 0.66 14.41
CA GLU A 30 23.41 1.39 15.53
C GLU A 30 24.05 2.74 15.13
N ASN A 31 24.47 2.84 13.86
CA ASN A 31 25.07 4.04 13.29
C ASN A 31 24.05 5.03 12.68
N ILE A 32 22.78 4.65 12.54
CA ILE A 32 21.72 5.53 12.05
C ILE A 32 21.42 6.63 13.08
N LYS A 33 21.50 7.89 12.64
CA LYS A 33 21.21 9.07 13.47
C LYS A 33 19.88 9.75 13.13
N LEU A 34 19.33 9.48 11.95
CA LEU A 34 18.07 10.03 11.48
C LEU A 34 17.29 8.96 10.72
N THR A 35 16.02 8.77 11.06
CA THR A 35 15.06 7.96 10.31
C THR A 35 13.89 8.82 9.88
N LEU A 36 13.74 8.98 8.57
CA LEU A 36 12.58 9.63 7.94
C LEU A 36 11.56 8.55 7.60
N VAL A 37 10.35 8.67 8.10
CA VAL A 37 9.25 7.74 7.81
C VAL A 37 8.17 8.50 7.07
N ASP A 38 8.06 8.24 5.77
CA ASP A 38 6.94 8.76 4.98
C ASP A 38 5.71 7.86 5.14
N GLU A 39 4.52 8.45 5.04
CA GLU A 39 3.22 7.78 5.22
C GLU A 39 3.15 6.85 6.45
N VAL A 40 3.56 7.34 7.64
CA VAL A 40 3.62 6.51 8.87
C VAL A 40 2.28 5.88 9.25
N GLN A 41 1.15 6.46 8.84
CA GLN A 41 -0.19 5.91 9.01
C GLN A 41 -0.38 4.53 8.35
N THR A 42 0.48 4.16 7.39
CA THR A 42 0.50 2.82 6.77
C THR A 42 0.87 1.71 7.76
N VAL A 43 1.29 2.05 8.98
CA VAL A 43 1.41 1.07 10.08
C VAL A 43 0.06 0.40 10.40
N GLY A 44 -1.06 1.06 10.06
CA GLY A 44 -2.41 0.50 10.17
C GLY A 44 -2.83 -0.43 9.03
N ASP A 45 -2.00 -0.60 7.99
CA ASP A 45 -2.34 -1.49 6.88
C ASP A 45 -2.37 -2.95 7.34
N VAL A 46 -3.44 -3.67 7.02
CA VAL A 46 -3.61 -5.10 7.37
C VAL A 46 -2.51 -5.97 6.78
N ASP A 47 -2.13 -5.72 5.53
CA ASP A 47 -1.17 -6.56 4.81
C ASP A 47 0.29 -6.21 5.11
N ARG A 48 0.57 -4.93 5.44
CA ARG A 48 1.95 -4.39 5.42
C ARG A 48 2.35 -3.60 6.66
N GLY A 49 1.42 -3.30 7.56
CA GLY A 49 1.65 -2.48 8.74
C GLY A 49 2.56 -3.14 9.75
N GLN A 50 2.41 -4.46 9.95
CA GLN A 50 3.20 -5.28 10.87
C GLN A 50 4.72 -5.17 10.60
N THR A 51 5.12 -5.22 9.33
CA THR A 51 6.54 -5.09 8.94
C THR A 51 7.08 -3.70 9.24
N LEU A 52 6.31 -2.65 8.95
CA LEU A 52 6.72 -1.28 9.29
C LEU A 52 6.86 -1.11 10.81
N GLU A 53 5.90 -1.64 11.58
CA GLU A 53 5.93 -1.61 13.04
C GLU A 53 7.16 -2.31 13.61
N ASN A 54 7.47 -3.51 13.13
CA ASN A 54 8.65 -4.27 13.55
C ASN A 54 9.95 -3.51 13.22
N LEU A 55 10.06 -2.95 12.02
CA LEU A 55 11.24 -2.21 11.58
C LEU A 55 11.49 -0.97 12.44
N LEU A 56 10.47 -0.13 12.62
CA LEU A 56 10.62 1.12 13.39
C LEU A 56 10.92 0.84 14.86
N THR A 57 10.24 -0.16 15.45
CA THR A 57 10.49 -0.60 16.83
C THR A 57 11.91 -1.14 16.98
N THR A 58 12.39 -1.92 16.02
CA THR A 58 13.78 -2.43 16.00
C THR A 58 14.78 -1.29 15.88
N ILE A 59 14.61 -0.37 14.93
CA ILE A 59 15.53 0.77 14.74
C ILE A 59 15.60 1.59 16.03
N LYS A 60 14.45 1.81 16.69
CA LYS A 60 14.38 2.49 17.98
C LYS A 60 15.18 1.75 19.06
N PHE A 61 15.11 0.41 19.08
CA PHE A 61 15.80 -0.43 20.05
C PHE A 61 17.32 -0.44 19.83
N CYS A 62 17.77 -0.61 18.57
CA CYS A 62 19.20 -0.63 18.22
C CYS A 62 19.86 0.75 18.30
N SER A 63 19.08 1.82 18.08
CA SER A 63 19.62 3.19 17.98
C SER A 63 18.83 4.15 18.86
N PRO A 64 19.06 4.14 20.19
CA PRO A 64 18.31 4.98 21.13
C PRO A 64 18.50 6.49 20.91
N LEU A 65 19.60 6.88 20.27
CA LEU A 65 19.92 8.28 19.93
C LEU A 65 19.42 8.69 18.54
N ASN A 66 18.74 7.79 17.82
CA ASN A 66 18.18 8.08 16.51
C ASN A 66 17.07 9.11 16.60
N ARG A 67 17.07 10.08 15.69
CA ARG A 67 15.97 11.03 15.51
C ARG A 67 14.96 10.45 14.53
N PHE A 68 13.70 10.31 14.96
CA PHE A 68 12.61 10.03 14.04
C PHE A 68 11.98 11.32 13.53
N ILE A 69 11.71 11.38 12.23
CA ILE A 69 10.80 12.36 11.61
C ILE A 69 9.79 11.55 10.83
N SER A 70 8.54 11.55 11.30
CA SER A 70 7.45 10.81 10.68
C SER A 70 6.48 11.78 10.02
N ILE A 71 6.14 11.49 8.77
CA ILE A 71 5.22 12.26 7.95
C ILE A 71 3.96 11.41 7.80
N SER A 72 2.81 12.01 8.06
CA SER A 72 1.51 11.37 7.89
C SER A 72 0.64 12.23 6.99
N ALA A 73 -0.27 11.59 6.26
CA ALA A 73 -1.39 12.32 5.65
C ALA A 73 -2.22 13.00 6.76
N THR A 74 -2.82 14.15 6.42
CA THR A 74 -3.81 14.83 7.26
C THR A 74 -5.05 13.95 7.36
N LEU A 75 -5.23 13.25 8.49
CA LEU A 75 -6.49 12.56 8.79
C LEU A 75 -7.48 13.64 9.23
N THR A 76 -8.31 14.14 8.32
CA THR A 76 -9.05 15.40 8.59
C THR A 76 -10.08 15.28 9.72
N ASN A 77 -10.37 16.45 10.29
CA ASN A 77 -11.22 16.68 11.46
C ASN A 77 -12.64 16.10 11.30
N ILE A 78 -13.17 15.58 12.41
CA ILE A 78 -14.61 15.59 12.69
C ILE A 78 -14.84 16.74 13.65
N GLU A 79 -15.44 17.82 13.16
CA GLU A 79 -15.96 18.88 14.03
C GLU A 79 -17.45 18.68 14.38
N ASP A 80 -18.12 17.68 13.82
CA ASP A 80 -19.57 17.46 14.02
C ASP A 80 -19.94 16.29 14.95
N VAL A 81 -19.02 15.75 15.76
CA VAL A 81 -19.38 14.79 16.80
C VAL A 81 -18.88 15.27 18.17
N CYS A 82 -19.81 15.91 18.87
CA CYS A 82 -19.82 16.19 20.31
C CYS A 82 -18.69 17.06 20.88
N TYR A 83 -19.12 18.17 21.49
CA TYR A 83 -18.41 19.15 22.29
C TYR A 83 -17.53 18.64 23.47
N ASN A 84 -17.17 17.35 23.55
CA ASN A 84 -16.35 16.81 24.65
C ASN A 84 -15.32 15.75 24.22
N THR A 85 -15.10 15.52 22.92
CA THR A 85 -14.08 14.57 22.43
C THR A 85 -12.90 15.32 21.84
N CYS A 86 -11.75 15.24 22.52
CA CYS A 86 -10.47 15.72 22.01
C CYS A 86 -10.27 15.27 20.55
N ASP A 87 -9.95 16.23 19.68
CA ASP A 87 -9.50 16.08 18.30
C ASP A 87 -8.90 14.69 18.01
N LEU A 88 -9.67 13.83 17.34
CA LEU A 88 -9.33 12.42 17.10
C LEU A 88 -8.03 12.27 16.29
N LEU A 89 -7.74 13.23 15.40
CA LEU A 89 -6.49 13.31 14.66
C LEU A 89 -5.31 13.56 15.60
N LEU A 90 -5.48 14.47 16.57
CA LEU A 90 -4.46 14.70 17.60
C LEU A 90 -4.18 13.41 18.36
N MET A 91 -5.19 12.58 18.64
CA MET A 91 -4.97 11.29 19.32
C MET A 91 -4.07 10.34 18.52
N VAL A 92 -4.26 10.19 17.20
CA VAL A 92 -3.42 9.32 16.37
C VAL A 92 -1.98 9.84 16.30
N ILE A 93 -1.80 11.14 16.07
CA ILE A 93 -0.47 11.77 16.03
C ILE A 93 0.24 11.58 17.38
N LEU A 94 -0.46 11.81 18.50
CA LEU A 94 0.10 11.63 19.84
C LEU A 94 0.47 10.17 20.14
N GLN A 95 -0.25 9.20 19.57
CA GLN A 95 0.07 7.78 19.76
C GLN A 95 1.30 7.34 18.96
N ILE A 96 1.42 7.80 17.71
CA ILE A 96 2.65 7.58 16.92
C ILE A 96 3.83 8.27 17.61
N ALA A 97 3.62 9.49 18.11
CA ALA A 97 4.61 10.21 18.90
C ALA A 97 5.00 9.45 20.18
N ALA A 98 4.03 8.93 20.94
CA ALA A 98 4.27 8.12 22.13
C ALA A 98 4.99 6.80 21.81
N TRP A 99 4.73 6.21 20.64
CA TRP A 99 5.43 5.02 20.17
C TRP A 99 6.88 5.31 19.78
N LEU A 100 7.15 6.38 19.02
CA LEU A 100 8.48 6.67 18.47
C LEU A 100 9.35 7.57 19.36
N THR A 101 8.79 8.15 20.43
CA THR A 101 9.55 8.98 21.37
C THR A 101 10.52 8.16 22.22
N SER A 102 11.62 8.78 22.63
CA SER A 102 12.55 8.26 23.63
C SER A 102 12.38 9.02 24.95
N ASN A 103 12.65 8.36 26.08
CA ASN A 103 12.51 8.95 27.42
C ASN A 103 13.32 10.24 27.62
N SER A 104 14.37 10.44 26.82
CA SER A 104 15.24 11.62 26.89
C SER A 104 14.75 12.79 26.05
N ARG A 105 13.89 12.57 25.04
CA ARG A 105 13.39 13.60 24.13
C ARG A 105 11.95 13.30 23.68
N PRO A 106 10.94 13.94 24.32
CA PRO A 106 9.55 13.87 23.87
C PRO A 106 9.43 14.24 22.39
N ALA A 107 8.62 13.50 21.65
CA ALA A 107 8.35 13.82 20.25
C ALA A 107 7.58 15.14 20.14
N THR A 108 8.03 16.02 19.24
CA THR A 108 7.32 17.25 18.89
C THR A 108 6.36 16.95 17.74
N THR A 109 5.09 17.30 17.92
CA THR A 109 4.03 17.04 16.94
C THR A 109 3.61 18.34 16.26
N PHE A 110 3.52 18.32 14.94
CA PHE A 110 2.97 19.41 14.14
C PHE A 110 1.69 18.93 13.46
N LYS A 111 0.65 19.76 13.48
CA LYS A 111 -0.59 19.55 12.75
C LYS A 111 -0.73 20.67 11.73
N PHE A 112 -1.00 20.27 10.50
CA PHE A 112 -1.27 21.18 9.39
C PHE A 112 -2.69 20.87 8.92
N GLY A 113 -3.62 21.81 9.08
CA GLY A 113 -4.96 21.66 8.53
C GLY A 113 -5.00 21.97 7.04
N ASP A 114 -6.21 21.99 6.50
CA ASP A 114 -6.45 22.26 5.08
C ASP A 114 -5.99 23.66 4.66
N GLU A 115 -5.88 24.60 5.61
CA GLU A 115 -5.35 25.95 5.42
C GLU A 115 -3.88 25.98 4.98
N TYR A 116 -3.14 24.90 5.18
CA TYR A 116 -1.75 24.76 4.71
C TYR A 116 -1.64 24.07 3.34
N LYS A 117 -2.76 23.61 2.76
CA LYS A 117 -2.75 23.05 1.40
C LYS A 117 -2.41 24.15 0.41
N GLN A 118 -1.36 23.89 -0.38
CA GLN A 118 -0.89 24.82 -1.42
C GLN A 118 -1.94 25.07 -2.51
N VAL A 119 -2.79 24.09 -2.78
CA VAL A 119 -3.86 24.16 -3.78
C VAL A 119 -5.12 23.56 -3.16
N GLU A 120 -6.22 24.29 -3.24
CA GLU A 120 -7.53 23.78 -2.86
C GLU A 120 -8.00 22.77 -3.92
N VAL A 121 -8.39 21.58 -3.47
CA VAL A 121 -8.91 20.53 -4.33
C VAL A 121 -10.41 20.39 -4.09
N GLU A 122 -11.22 20.81 -5.04
CA GLU A 122 -12.66 20.60 -5.01
C GLU A 122 -12.96 19.11 -5.21
N ARG A 123 -13.65 18.49 -4.25
CA ARG A 123 -14.13 17.11 -4.39
C ARG A 123 -15.57 17.10 -4.89
N VAL A 124 -15.77 16.44 -6.03
CA VAL A 124 -17.10 16.21 -6.60
C VAL A 124 -17.38 14.70 -6.63
N VAL A 125 -18.46 14.26 -6.00
CA VAL A 125 -18.85 12.84 -5.98
C VAL A 125 -20.14 12.66 -6.78
N LEU A 126 -20.07 11.85 -7.83
CA LEU A 126 -21.12 11.65 -8.84
C LEU A 126 -21.66 10.22 -8.75
N GLY A 127 -22.96 10.12 -8.47
CA GLY A 127 -23.68 8.85 -8.38
C GLY A 127 -24.23 8.41 -9.73
N PHE A 128 -23.86 7.22 -10.20
CA PHE A 128 -24.37 6.62 -11.43
C PHE A 128 -25.07 5.29 -11.12
N ASN A 129 -26.33 5.15 -11.55
CA ASN A 129 -27.11 3.96 -11.26
C ASN A 129 -26.50 2.70 -11.89
N LYS A 130 -26.34 1.66 -11.07
CA LYS A 130 -25.99 0.32 -11.55
C LYS A 130 -27.27 -0.50 -11.75
N ASN A 131 -27.57 -0.91 -12.99
CA ASN A 131 -28.65 -1.85 -13.26
C ASN A 131 -28.38 -3.18 -12.52
N PRO A 132 -29.33 -3.73 -11.74
CA PRO A 132 -29.13 -4.97 -11.01
C PRO A 132 -28.72 -6.17 -11.87
N LYS A 133 -29.12 -6.17 -13.15
CA LYS A 133 -28.80 -7.25 -14.10
C LYS A 133 -27.41 -7.12 -14.75
N GLN A 134 -26.75 -5.96 -14.61
CA GLN A 134 -25.46 -5.72 -15.25
C GLN A 134 -24.30 -6.12 -14.34
N SER A 135 -23.26 -6.71 -14.95
CA SER A 135 -22.02 -7.00 -14.23
C SER A 135 -21.32 -5.69 -13.83
N TYR A 136 -20.43 -5.75 -12.83
CA TYR A 136 -19.63 -4.57 -12.46
C TYR A 136 -18.77 -4.08 -13.64
N PHE A 137 -18.26 -4.99 -14.47
CA PHE A 137 -17.50 -4.63 -15.68
C PHE A 137 -18.34 -3.84 -16.69
N GLN A 138 -19.61 -4.23 -16.91
CA GLN A 138 -20.52 -3.48 -17.78
C GLN A 138 -20.82 -2.10 -17.21
N TYR A 139 -21.07 -2.01 -15.90
CA TYR A 139 -21.24 -0.74 -15.20
C TYR A 139 -20.02 0.18 -15.40
N GLU A 140 -18.82 -0.33 -15.19
CA GLU A 140 -17.55 0.39 -15.37
C GLU A 140 -17.36 0.92 -16.81
N ASN A 141 -17.73 0.13 -17.81
CA ASN A 141 -17.67 0.58 -19.20
C ASN A 141 -18.69 1.67 -19.50
N ASN A 142 -19.88 1.61 -18.90
CA ASN A 142 -20.90 2.65 -19.03
C ASN A 142 -20.44 3.98 -18.43
N LEU A 143 -19.64 3.96 -17.36
CA LEU A 143 -19.03 5.17 -16.79
C LEU A 143 -18.13 5.89 -17.80
N THR A 144 -17.41 5.17 -18.67
CA THR A 144 -16.52 5.78 -19.67
C THR A 144 -17.25 6.77 -20.57
N TYR A 145 -18.50 6.48 -20.94
CA TYR A 145 -19.31 7.36 -21.79
C TYR A 145 -19.82 8.62 -21.07
N ARG A 146 -19.70 8.70 -19.74
CA ARG A 146 -20.03 9.88 -18.93
C ARG A 146 -18.83 10.81 -18.72
N ILE A 147 -17.62 10.34 -19.01
CA ILE A 147 -16.39 11.11 -18.81
C ILE A 147 -16.37 12.42 -19.62
N PRO A 148 -16.83 12.48 -20.90
CA PRO A 148 -16.87 13.74 -21.64
C PRO A 148 -17.64 14.85 -20.92
N GLU A 149 -18.81 14.56 -20.33
CA GLU A 149 -19.61 15.53 -19.56
C GLU A 149 -18.84 16.08 -18.34
N ILE A 150 -18.00 15.24 -17.71
CA ILE A 150 -17.16 15.64 -16.56
C ILE A 150 -15.98 16.48 -17.04
N LEU A 151 -15.33 16.10 -18.15
CA LEU A 151 -14.25 16.87 -18.74
C LEU A 151 -14.70 18.27 -19.15
N ASP A 152 -15.86 18.38 -19.81
CA ASP A 152 -16.41 19.68 -20.24
C ASP A 152 -16.68 20.62 -19.06
N LYS A 153 -17.10 20.06 -17.93
CA LYS A 153 -17.45 20.83 -16.74
C LYS A 153 -16.24 21.23 -15.88
N TYR A 154 -15.26 20.34 -15.71
CA TYR A 154 -14.23 20.50 -14.68
C TYR A 154 -12.78 20.50 -15.19
N SER A 155 -12.51 20.17 -16.46
CA SER A 155 -11.13 20.08 -16.94
C SER A 155 -10.48 21.44 -17.19
N GLU A 156 -11.28 22.47 -17.48
CA GLU A 156 -10.81 23.79 -17.93
C GLU A 156 -9.79 23.71 -19.10
N ARG A 157 -9.88 22.65 -19.93
CA ARG A 157 -8.88 22.31 -20.97
C ARG A 157 -7.45 22.11 -20.45
N LYS A 158 -7.30 21.85 -19.16
CA LYS A 158 -6.05 21.48 -18.50
C LYS A 158 -5.93 19.95 -18.42
N GLN A 159 -4.74 19.51 -18.04
CA GLN A 159 -4.42 18.10 -17.99
C GLN A 159 -5.29 17.36 -16.98
N THR A 160 -5.70 16.15 -17.37
CA THR A 160 -6.58 15.28 -16.59
C THR A 160 -5.98 13.89 -16.44
N ILE A 161 -6.02 13.35 -15.21
CA ILE A 161 -5.72 11.94 -14.94
C ILE A 161 -7.03 11.19 -14.66
N ILE A 162 -7.26 10.07 -15.34
CA ILE A 162 -8.41 9.17 -15.09
C ILE A 162 -7.88 7.88 -14.47
N PHE A 163 -8.25 7.60 -13.23
CA PHE A 163 -7.95 6.33 -12.57
C PHE A 163 -9.00 5.28 -12.90
N CYS A 164 -8.53 4.14 -13.39
CA CYS A 164 -9.32 2.95 -13.69
C CYS A 164 -8.86 1.77 -12.83
N GLN A 165 -9.76 0.81 -12.61
CA GLN A 165 -9.49 -0.37 -11.79
C GLN A 165 -8.42 -1.31 -12.35
N THR A 166 -8.48 -1.61 -13.65
CA THR A 166 -7.64 -2.64 -14.27
C THR A 166 -6.86 -2.10 -15.46
N ARG A 167 -5.75 -2.76 -15.79
CA ARG A 167 -4.95 -2.46 -16.99
C ARG A 167 -5.82 -2.43 -18.25
N LYS A 168 -6.72 -3.41 -18.36
CA LYS A 168 -7.63 -3.52 -19.51
C LYS A 168 -8.64 -2.39 -19.55
N SER A 169 -9.19 -1.99 -18.40
CA SER A 169 -10.06 -0.83 -18.32
C SER A 169 -9.32 0.45 -18.73
N CYS A 170 -8.03 0.59 -18.41
CA CYS A 170 -7.26 1.76 -18.87
C CYS A 170 -7.17 1.83 -20.39
N GLU A 171 -6.75 0.73 -21.02
CA GLU A 171 -6.65 0.62 -22.48
C GLU A 171 -7.99 0.92 -23.15
N GLN A 172 -9.07 0.26 -22.71
CA GLN A 172 -10.40 0.42 -23.29
C GLN A 172 -10.94 1.84 -23.11
N THR A 173 -10.71 2.44 -21.94
CA THR A 173 -11.13 3.83 -21.67
C THR A 173 -10.38 4.79 -22.57
N ALA A 174 -9.07 4.63 -22.74
CA ALA A 174 -8.28 5.44 -23.66
C ALA A 174 -8.77 5.30 -25.11
N GLU A 175 -8.98 4.06 -25.60
CA GLU A 175 -9.47 3.80 -26.95
C GLU A 175 -10.85 4.42 -27.21
N ILE A 176 -11.78 4.35 -26.24
CA ILE A 176 -13.11 4.96 -26.36
C ILE A 176 -12.98 6.49 -26.38
N LEU A 177 -12.20 7.07 -25.47
CA LEU A 177 -12.05 8.53 -25.39
C LEU A 177 -11.33 9.12 -26.61
N CYS A 178 -10.41 8.39 -27.23
CA CYS A 178 -9.82 8.74 -28.53
C CYS A 178 -10.83 8.86 -29.68
N ARG A 179 -11.98 8.20 -29.58
CA ARG A 179 -13.06 8.27 -30.59
C ARG A 179 -14.07 9.37 -30.26
N LEU A 180 -14.30 9.62 -28.98
CA LEU A 180 -15.28 10.60 -28.51
C LEU A 180 -14.72 12.02 -28.45
N LEU A 181 -13.42 12.16 -28.21
CA LEU A 181 -12.73 13.43 -28.03
C LEU A 181 -11.84 13.73 -29.24
N ASN A 182 -11.70 15.01 -29.55
CA ASN A 182 -10.84 15.47 -30.63
C ASN A 182 -9.79 16.44 -30.08
N TYR A 183 -8.66 15.90 -29.63
CA TYR A 183 -7.49 16.71 -29.27
C TYR A 183 -6.59 16.93 -30.49
N SER A 184 -5.94 18.08 -30.55
CA SER A 184 -5.08 18.46 -31.67
C SER A 184 -3.80 17.63 -31.71
N ASN A 185 -3.44 17.12 -32.89
CA ASN A 185 -2.16 16.44 -33.11
C ASN A 185 -1.03 17.47 -33.14
N SER A 186 0.11 17.15 -32.53
CA SER A 186 1.35 17.91 -32.69
C SER A 186 2.39 17.09 -33.48
N PRO A 187 3.32 17.73 -34.22
CA PRO A 187 4.41 17.03 -34.90
C PRO A 187 5.25 16.17 -33.95
N GLU A 188 5.42 16.62 -32.70
CA GLU A 188 6.13 15.89 -31.66
C GLU A 188 5.39 14.61 -31.25
N LEU A 189 4.06 14.66 -31.09
CA LEU A 189 3.25 13.47 -30.82
C LEU A 189 3.30 12.46 -31.97
N LEU A 190 3.37 12.92 -33.23
CA LEU A 190 3.54 12.03 -34.38
C LEU A 190 4.87 11.27 -34.32
N SER A 191 5.97 11.98 -34.06
CA SER A 191 7.29 11.37 -33.92
C SER A 191 7.32 10.35 -32.77
N LYS A 192 6.80 10.72 -31.58
CA LYS A 192 6.76 9.80 -30.43
C LYS A 192 5.80 8.63 -30.62
N SER A 193 4.69 8.83 -31.31
CA SER A 193 3.80 7.74 -31.72
C SER A 193 4.54 6.72 -32.58
N GLN A 194 5.34 7.16 -33.56
CA GLN A 194 6.12 6.25 -34.41
C GLN A 194 7.16 5.44 -33.61
N GLU A 195 7.83 6.06 -32.64
CA GLU A 195 8.76 5.37 -31.72
C GLU A 195 8.05 4.29 -30.89
N LEU A 196 6.83 4.57 -30.40
CA LEU A 196 6.06 3.66 -29.57
C LEU A 196 5.42 2.51 -30.37
N TYR A 197 5.20 2.69 -31.67
CA TYR A 197 4.39 1.80 -32.50
C TYR A 197 4.91 0.35 -32.49
N SER A 198 6.22 0.14 -32.60
CA SER A 198 6.84 -1.19 -32.68
C SER A 198 6.61 -2.04 -31.43
N GLY A 199 6.43 -1.41 -30.25
CA GLY A 199 6.19 -2.12 -28.99
C GLY A 199 4.75 -2.06 -28.49
N SER A 200 3.96 -1.07 -28.91
CA SER A 200 2.60 -0.86 -28.43
C SER A 200 1.75 -0.06 -29.45
N PRO A 201 1.27 -0.70 -30.54
CA PRO A 201 0.55 0.00 -31.61
C PRO A 201 -0.69 0.79 -31.13
N LYS A 202 -1.47 0.20 -30.21
CA LYS A 202 -2.66 0.84 -29.63
C LYS A 202 -2.32 2.08 -28.79
N LEU A 203 -1.24 2.01 -28.01
CA LEU A 203 -0.75 3.14 -27.24
C LEU A 203 -0.28 4.26 -28.17
N ALA A 204 0.46 3.91 -29.23
CA ALA A 204 0.91 4.87 -30.24
C ALA A 204 -0.27 5.61 -30.88
N GLU A 205 -1.32 4.89 -31.30
CA GLU A 205 -2.53 5.52 -31.86
C GLU A 205 -3.19 6.48 -30.87
N CYS A 206 -3.27 6.10 -29.59
CA CYS A 206 -3.81 6.99 -28.56
C CYS A 206 -2.94 8.24 -28.41
N VAL A 207 -1.61 8.07 -28.30
CA VAL A 207 -0.66 9.17 -28.08
C VAL A 207 -0.72 10.18 -29.22
N LEU A 208 -0.86 9.70 -30.46
CA LEU A 208 -1.05 10.56 -31.63
C LEU A 208 -2.24 11.50 -31.47
N ARG A 209 -3.31 11.04 -30.81
CA ARG A 209 -4.56 11.78 -30.53
C ARG A 209 -4.54 12.51 -29.17
N GLY A 210 -3.38 12.68 -28.54
CA GLY A 210 -3.25 13.39 -27.25
C GLY A 210 -3.83 12.65 -26.04
N VAL A 211 -4.08 11.34 -26.16
CA VAL A 211 -4.55 10.49 -25.05
C VAL A 211 -3.51 9.41 -24.79
N ALA A 212 -3.23 9.06 -23.54
CA ALA A 212 -2.37 7.92 -23.25
C ALA A 212 -2.90 7.10 -22.08
N TYR A 213 -2.39 5.88 -21.95
CA TYR A 213 -2.64 5.06 -20.78
C TYR A 213 -1.34 4.61 -20.11
N HIS A 214 -1.34 4.49 -18.78
CA HIS A 214 -0.17 4.14 -17.97
C HIS A 214 -0.53 3.05 -16.95
N HIS A 215 0.17 1.91 -17.02
CA HIS A 215 0.05 0.83 -16.05
C HIS A 215 1.28 -0.08 -16.06
N ALA A 216 1.39 -0.96 -15.06
CA ALA A 216 2.54 -1.86 -14.88
C ALA A 216 2.84 -2.80 -16.07
N GLY A 217 1.85 -3.10 -16.93
CA GLY A 217 2.05 -3.88 -18.15
C GLY A 217 2.78 -3.16 -19.30
N ILE A 218 3.03 -1.85 -19.19
CA ILE A 218 3.78 -1.08 -20.21
C ILE A 218 5.27 -1.10 -19.86
N SER A 219 6.12 -1.23 -20.87
CA SER A 219 7.58 -1.22 -20.71
C SER A 219 8.04 0.04 -19.95
N SER A 220 9.10 -0.09 -19.14
CA SER A 220 9.60 1.04 -18.37
C SER A 220 10.05 2.21 -19.25
N ALA A 221 10.54 1.93 -20.46
CA ALA A 221 10.92 2.96 -21.43
C ALA A 221 9.68 3.74 -21.91
N ASN A 222 8.62 3.03 -22.35
CA ASN A 222 7.39 3.66 -22.82
C ASN A 222 6.69 4.45 -21.71
N ARG A 223 6.69 3.95 -20.47
CA ARG A 223 6.15 4.69 -19.32
C ARG A 223 6.86 6.03 -19.11
N LYS A 224 8.19 6.06 -19.17
CA LYS A 224 8.97 7.32 -19.09
C LYS A 224 8.65 8.28 -20.22
N THR A 225 8.46 7.77 -21.44
CA THR A 225 8.04 8.59 -22.58
C THR A 225 6.67 9.23 -22.33
N ILE A 226 5.67 8.45 -21.89
CA ILE A 226 4.32 8.96 -21.56
C ILE A 226 4.40 9.98 -20.43
N GLU A 227 5.16 9.69 -19.37
CA GLU A 227 5.38 10.60 -18.24
C GLU A 227 5.96 11.93 -18.71
N SER A 228 6.98 11.92 -19.58
CA SER A 228 7.58 13.14 -20.14
C SER A 228 6.60 13.93 -21.00
N LEU A 229 5.83 13.26 -21.85
CA LEU A 229 4.83 13.88 -22.72
C LEU A 229 3.65 14.47 -21.93
N PHE A 230 3.31 13.85 -20.80
CA PHE A 230 2.34 14.40 -19.87
C PHE A 230 2.94 15.62 -19.15
N ILE A 231 4.15 15.54 -18.59
CA ILE A 231 4.78 16.68 -17.91
C ILE A 231 4.92 17.91 -18.84
N SER A 232 5.18 17.71 -20.13
CA SER A 232 5.29 18.80 -21.11
C SER A 232 3.95 19.39 -21.56
N GLY A 233 2.82 18.82 -21.13
CA GLY A 233 1.48 19.28 -21.51
C GLY A 233 0.99 18.79 -22.88
N LEU A 234 1.78 17.97 -23.59
CA LEU A 234 1.41 17.45 -24.91
C LEU A 234 0.33 16.38 -24.84
N ILE A 235 0.26 15.63 -23.74
CA ILE A 235 -0.84 14.70 -23.45
C ILE A 235 -1.78 15.38 -22.45
N PRO A 236 -2.93 15.90 -22.90
CA PRO A 236 -3.95 16.45 -22.00
C PRO A 236 -4.66 15.36 -21.17
N LEU A 237 -4.72 14.12 -21.65
CA LEU A 237 -5.51 13.07 -21.00
C LEU A 237 -4.71 11.79 -20.75
N LEU A 238 -4.51 11.45 -19.48
CA LEU A 238 -3.78 10.25 -19.06
C LEU A 238 -4.69 9.30 -18.28
N ILE A 239 -4.88 8.08 -18.77
CA ILE A 239 -5.66 7.04 -18.10
C ILE A 239 -4.71 6.10 -17.37
N SER A 240 -4.90 5.84 -16.07
CA SER A 240 -3.96 5.02 -15.31
C SER A 240 -4.61 4.10 -14.28
N THR A 241 -3.89 3.06 -13.88
CA THR A 241 -4.25 2.29 -12.68
C THR A 241 -3.84 3.04 -11.41
N SER A 242 -4.42 2.69 -10.27
CA SER A 242 -4.11 3.30 -8.95
C SER A 242 -2.62 3.26 -8.58
N THR A 243 -1.82 2.37 -9.19
CA THR A 243 -0.36 2.31 -9.00
C THR A 243 0.37 3.61 -9.31
N LEU A 244 -0.14 4.44 -10.24
CA LEU A 244 0.46 5.75 -10.53
C LEU A 244 0.36 6.70 -9.34
N ALA A 245 -0.69 6.56 -8.52
CA ALA A 245 -0.94 7.41 -7.36
C ALA A 245 0.13 7.27 -6.26
N VAL A 246 0.93 6.21 -6.26
CA VAL A 246 1.94 5.92 -5.22
C VAL A 246 3.39 6.05 -5.74
N GLY A 247 3.60 6.24 -7.05
CA GLY A 247 4.91 5.95 -7.66
C GLY A 247 5.57 7.05 -8.51
N VAL A 248 4.83 8.05 -8.99
CA VAL A 248 5.37 9.03 -9.95
C VAL A 248 4.79 10.41 -9.66
N ASN A 249 5.59 11.47 -9.74
CA ASN A 249 5.12 12.84 -9.58
C ASN A 249 4.47 13.37 -10.88
N LEU A 250 3.28 12.89 -11.22
CA LEU A 250 2.44 13.44 -12.29
C LEU A 250 1.20 14.11 -11.68
N PRO A 251 1.19 15.43 -11.48
CA PRO A 251 -0.02 16.15 -11.11
C PRO A 251 -0.85 16.51 -12.34
N ALA A 252 -2.14 16.69 -12.11
CA ALA A 252 -3.11 17.12 -13.10
C ALA A 252 -4.03 18.18 -12.47
N HIS A 253 -4.69 18.98 -13.29
CA HIS A 253 -5.72 19.88 -12.79
C HIS A 253 -6.95 19.09 -12.33
N LEU A 254 -7.40 18.16 -13.16
CA LEU A 254 -8.53 17.28 -12.88
C LEU A 254 -8.07 15.85 -12.66
N VAL A 255 -8.57 15.22 -11.61
CA VAL A 255 -8.49 13.77 -11.40
C VAL A 255 -9.89 13.18 -11.47
N ILE A 256 -10.09 12.13 -12.26
CA ILE A 256 -11.34 11.37 -12.32
C ILE A 256 -11.07 9.97 -11.78
N ILE A 257 -11.77 9.56 -10.72
CA ILE A 257 -11.76 8.18 -10.23
C ILE A 257 -12.95 7.47 -10.87
N LYS A 258 -12.68 6.66 -11.91
CA LYS A 258 -13.69 5.90 -12.64
C LYS A 258 -13.98 4.59 -11.91
N GLY A 259 -15.10 4.57 -11.19
CA GLY A 259 -15.46 3.43 -10.37
C GLY A 259 -14.76 3.43 -9.03
N THR A 260 -15.38 2.79 -8.04
CA THR A 260 -14.84 2.77 -6.67
C THR A 260 -14.69 1.38 -6.08
N GLN A 261 -14.76 0.34 -6.91
CA GLN A 261 -14.49 -1.04 -6.49
C GLN A 261 -13.25 -1.59 -7.19
N GLN A 262 -12.52 -2.42 -6.46
CA GLN A 262 -11.37 -3.19 -6.92
C GLN A 262 -11.61 -4.68 -6.71
N PHE A 263 -10.94 -5.51 -7.51
CA PHE A 263 -11.00 -6.96 -7.35
C PHE A 263 -9.74 -7.39 -6.61
N LYS A 264 -9.90 -7.77 -5.35
CA LYS A 264 -8.81 -8.17 -4.46
C LYS A 264 -9.22 -9.45 -3.73
N ASN A 265 -8.29 -10.39 -3.58
CA ASN A 265 -8.51 -11.63 -2.85
C ASN A 265 -9.77 -12.41 -3.29
N GLY A 266 -10.08 -12.42 -4.59
CA GLY A 266 -11.21 -13.17 -5.14
C GLY A 266 -12.57 -12.51 -5.02
N CYS A 267 -12.65 -11.30 -4.50
CA CYS A 267 -13.91 -10.57 -4.34
C CYS A 267 -13.77 -9.11 -4.79
N PHE A 268 -14.91 -8.49 -5.05
CA PHE A 268 -14.97 -7.04 -5.24
C PHE A 268 -15.10 -6.37 -3.88
N GLU A 269 -14.18 -5.47 -3.60
CA GLU A 269 -14.19 -4.60 -2.42
C GLU A 269 -14.10 -3.14 -2.85
N ASN A 270 -14.54 -2.22 -2.00
CA ASN A 270 -14.37 -0.79 -2.26
C ASN A 270 -12.90 -0.38 -2.12
N TYR A 271 -12.47 0.68 -2.81
CA TYR A 271 -11.18 1.29 -2.52
C TYR A 271 -11.13 1.77 -1.07
N SER A 272 -9.98 1.57 -0.42
CA SER A 272 -9.72 2.18 0.88
C SER A 272 -9.66 3.70 0.78
N SER A 273 -9.92 4.38 1.89
CA SER A 273 -9.77 5.84 2.02
C SER A 273 -8.36 6.31 1.62
N THR A 274 -7.32 5.57 2.00
CA THR A 274 -5.92 5.83 1.64
C THR A 274 -5.74 5.83 0.12
N GLN A 275 -6.25 4.81 -0.57
CA GLN A 275 -6.15 4.73 -2.03
C GLN A 275 -6.88 5.90 -2.72
N ILE A 276 -8.08 6.24 -2.24
CA ILE A 276 -8.83 7.41 -2.75
C ILE A 276 -8.04 8.70 -2.52
N THR A 277 -7.53 8.92 -1.31
CA THR A 277 -6.77 10.12 -0.95
C THR A 277 -5.48 10.25 -1.78
N GLN A 278 -4.76 9.15 -2.01
CA GLN A 278 -3.57 9.12 -2.86
C GLN A 278 -3.90 9.50 -4.32
N MET A 279 -5.04 9.04 -4.84
CA MET A 279 -5.51 9.41 -6.18
C MET A 279 -5.91 10.90 -6.23
N ILE A 280 -6.66 11.38 -5.24
CA ILE A 280 -7.08 12.79 -5.12
C ILE A 280 -5.87 13.72 -5.00
N GLY A 281 -4.82 13.32 -4.28
CA GLY A 281 -3.58 14.10 -4.12
C GLY A 281 -2.77 14.32 -5.42
N ARG A 282 -3.26 13.80 -6.55
CA ARG A 282 -2.78 14.12 -7.90
C ARG A 282 -3.49 15.32 -8.53
N ALA A 283 -4.62 15.76 -7.99
CA ALA A 283 -5.31 16.96 -8.41
C ALA A 283 -4.66 18.19 -7.79
N GLY A 284 -4.30 19.17 -8.62
CA GLY A 284 -3.76 20.46 -8.21
C GLY A 284 -2.33 20.42 -7.67
N ARG A 285 -1.41 21.13 -8.34
CA ARG A 285 -0.08 21.48 -7.79
C ARG A 285 0.40 22.85 -8.26
N LEU A 286 0.76 23.74 -7.33
CA LEU A 286 1.25 25.10 -7.64
C LEU A 286 2.47 25.08 -8.56
N GLN A 287 3.37 24.13 -8.38
CA GLN A 287 4.58 23.96 -9.21
C GLN A 287 4.28 23.72 -10.70
N PHE A 288 3.02 23.38 -11.03
CA PHE A 288 2.55 23.11 -12.38
C PHE A 288 1.48 24.13 -12.82
N ASN A 289 1.53 25.35 -12.25
CA ASN A 289 0.63 26.47 -12.56
C ASN A 289 -0.87 26.17 -12.35
N HIS A 290 -1.19 25.29 -11.39
CA HIS A 290 -2.56 25.04 -10.98
C HIS A 290 -2.88 25.89 -9.74
N ASN A 291 -3.83 26.82 -9.88
CA ASN A 291 -4.35 27.62 -8.76
C ASN A 291 -5.50 26.92 -8.02
N SER A 292 -6.05 25.86 -8.62
CA SER A 292 -7.08 24.98 -8.08
C SER A 292 -6.94 23.58 -8.70
N GLY A 293 -7.43 22.56 -8.01
CA GLY A 293 -7.57 21.21 -8.52
C GLY A 293 -9.01 20.72 -8.35
N VAL A 294 -9.42 19.76 -9.17
CA VAL A 294 -10.73 19.09 -9.03
C VAL A 294 -10.52 17.59 -8.98
N ALA A 295 -11.20 16.91 -8.06
CA ALA A 295 -11.26 15.47 -7.99
C ALA A 295 -12.71 14.99 -8.14
N ALA A 296 -13.03 14.40 -9.29
CA ALA A 296 -14.32 13.81 -9.59
C ALA A 296 -14.33 12.31 -9.30
N ILE A 297 -15.20 11.84 -8.40
CA ILE A 297 -15.35 10.43 -8.03
C ILE A 297 -16.65 9.90 -8.64
N MET A 298 -16.53 8.90 -9.52
CA MET A 298 -17.67 8.25 -10.15
C MET A 298 -18.00 6.96 -9.39
N THR A 299 -19.15 6.92 -8.72
CA THR A 299 -19.53 5.81 -7.84
C THR A 299 -21.02 5.50 -7.93
N THR A 300 -21.50 4.48 -7.23
CA THR A 300 -22.94 4.20 -7.17
C THR A 300 -23.64 5.19 -6.23
N PRO A 301 -24.94 5.49 -6.40
CA PRO A 301 -25.63 6.49 -5.59
C PRO A 301 -25.53 6.25 -4.08
N GLU A 302 -25.52 4.97 -3.67
CA GLU A 302 -25.46 4.57 -2.27
C GLU A 302 -24.13 4.96 -1.61
N MET A 303 -23.06 5.02 -2.39
CA MET A 303 -21.70 5.33 -1.91
C MET A 303 -21.36 6.82 -1.98
N VAL A 304 -22.24 7.66 -2.54
CA VAL A 304 -21.96 9.09 -2.74
C VAL A 304 -21.68 9.79 -1.40
N SER A 305 -22.52 9.56 -0.39
CA SER A 305 -22.35 10.17 0.93
C SER A 305 -21.04 9.73 1.60
N TYR A 306 -20.69 8.45 1.48
CA TYR A 306 -19.43 7.91 2.00
C TYR A 306 -18.21 8.60 1.36
N TYR A 307 -18.15 8.69 0.03
CA TYR A 307 -17.00 9.29 -0.64
C TYR A 307 -16.93 10.81 -0.52
N LYS A 308 -18.05 11.49 -0.25
CA LYS A 308 -18.02 12.93 0.12
C LYS A 308 -17.27 13.15 1.43
N GLN A 309 -17.43 12.23 2.38
CA GLN A 309 -16.85 12.29 3.72
C GLN A 309 -15.59 11.43 3.89
N VAL A 310 -14.98 10.94 2.80
CA VAL A 310 -13.88 9.96 2.88
C VAL A 310 -12.66 10.49 3.65
N ASP A 311 -12.38 11.80 3.61
CA ASP A 311 -11.30 12.38 4.41
C ASP A 311 -11.66 12.46 5.90
N SER A 312 -12.95 12.67 6.20
CA SER A 312 -13.51 12.78 7.55
C SER A 312 -13.83 11.43 8.18
N SER A 313 -13.78 10.35 7.39
CA SER A 313 -14.00 9.00 7.88
C SER A 313 -12.85 8.62 8.82
N GLN A 314 -13.21 8.37 10.09
CA GLN A 314 -12.29 8.06 11.19
C GLN A 314 -11.42 6.86 10.84
N HIS A 315 -10.19 7.11 10.40
CA HIS A 315 -9.20 6.05 10.33
C HIS A 315 -8.39 6.12 11.61
N PHE A 316 -8.85 5.40 12.64
CA PHE A 316 -7.97 5.02 13.73
C PHE A 316 -6.85 4.19 13.12
N VAL A 317 -5.63 4.67 13.26
CA VAL A 317 -4.45 3.88 12.90
C VAL A 317 -4.27 2.86 14.02
N GLU A 318 -4.67 1.62 13.75
CA GLU A 318 -4.57 0.50 14.70
C GLU A 318 -3.40 -0.40 14.32
N SER A 319 -2.64 -0.89 15.30
CA SER A 319 -1.62 -1.91 15.02
C SER A 319 -2.24 -3.19 14.47
N THR A 320 -1.62 -3.76 13.45
CA THR A 320 -1.99 -5.07 12.89
C THR A 320 -1.06 -6.19 13.38
N LEU A 321 -0.06 -5.89 14.22
CA LEU A 321 1.00 -6.81 14.65
C LEU A 321 0.47 -8.09 15.32
N HIS A 322 -0.64 -7.99 16.05
CA HIS A 322 -1.28 -9.11 16.75
C HIS A 322 -1.80 -10.21 15.83
N PHE A 323 -2.13 -9.92 14.56
CA PHE A 323 -2.59 -10.95 13.62
C PHE A 323 -1.51 -11.98 13.27
N ASN A 324 -0.23 -11.63 13.39
CA ASN A 324 0.87 -12.50 13.00
C ASN A 324 2.14 -12.25 13.83
N LEU A 325 2.05 -12.44 15.15
CA LEU A 325 3.12 -12.07 16.08
C LEU A 325 4.36 -13.00 16.04
N ILE A 326 4.17 -14.30 15.78
CA ILE A 326 5.25 -15.32 15.81
C ILE A 326 6.44 -14.97 14.91
N PRO A 327 6.27 -14.64 13.61
CA PRO A 327 7.41 -14.28 12.75
C PRO A 327 8.23 -13.11 13.29
N TYR A 328 7.59 -12.14 13.93
CA TYR A 328 8.28 -10.96 14.46
C TYR A 328 8.96 -11.26 15.80
N LEU A 329 8.40 -12.10 16.67
CA LEU A 329 9.15 -12.56 17.85
C LEU A 329 10.38 -13.38 17.46
N LEU A 330 10.24 -14.29 16.49
CA LEU A 330 11.34 -15.05 15.93
C LEU A 330 12.40 -14.15 15.29
N TRP A 331 11.96 -13.08 14.63
CA TRP A 331 12.82 -12.02 14.12
C TRP A 331 13.66 -11.40 15.24
N GLN A 332 13.05 -11.05 16.38
CA GLN A 332 13.77 -10.45 17.50
C GLN A 332 14.76 -11.42 18.16
N ILE A 333 14.41 -12.69 18.31
CA ILE A 333 15.32 -13.74 18.81
C ILE A 333 16.54 -13.86 17.89
N THR A 334 16.34 -13.76 16.58
CA THR A 334 17.39 -13.99 15.58
C THR A 334 18.26 -12.75 15.37
N PHE A 335 17.65 -11.59 15.13
CA PHE A 335 18.35 -10.35 14.78
C PHE A 335 18.98 -9.66 16.01
N ASN A 336 18.22 -9.58 17.11
CA ASN A 336 18.68 -8.94 18.34
C ASN A 336 19.32 -9.90 19.34
N GLU A 337 19.38 -11.20 19.02
CA GLU A 337 19.92 -12.25 19.88
C GLU A 337 19.24 -12.30 21.26
N PHE A 338 17.93 -12.06 21.30
CA PHE A 338 17.16 -12.14 22.54
C PHE A 338 17.08 -13.58 23.03
N ALA A 339 17.89 -13.88 24.05
CA ALA A 339 18.01 -15.17 24.69
C ALA A 339 16.98 -15.40 25.81
N ALA A 340 16.30 -14.36 26.28
CA ALA A 340 15.36 -14.44 27.41
C ALA A 340 13.96 -13.91 27.06
N GLN A 341 12.94 -14.57 27.60
CA GLN A 341 11.52 -14.18 27.42
C GLN A 341 11.26 -12.72 27.85
N GLN A 342 11.93 -12.25 28.89
CA GLN A 342 11.79 -10.88 29.40
C GLN A 342 12.23 -9.82 28.37
N GLN A 343 13.21 -10.13 27.51
CA GLN A 343 13.66 -9.22 26.46
C GLN A 343 12.58 -9.07 25.38
N LEU A 344 11.91 -10.17 25.01
CA LEU A 344 10.80 -10.15 24.06
C LEU A 344 9.60 -9.35 24.61
N ILE A 345 9.26 -9.52 25.88
CA ILE A 345 8.21 -8.73 26.53
C ILE A 345 8.57 -7.24 26.56
N THR A 346 9.84 -6.93 26.84
CA THR A 346 10.33 -5.54 26.84
C THR A 346 10.21 -4.92 25.45
N TRP A 347 10.59 -5.66 24.41
CA TRP A 347 10.40 -5.23 23.03
C TRP A 347 8.92 -5.07 22.68
N LEU A 348 8.07 -6.04 23.05
CA LEU A 348 6.64 -6.00 22.74
C LEU A 348 5.96 -4.80 23.40
N ARG A 349 6.37 -4.41 24.61
CA ARG A 349 5.91 -3.18 25.29
C ARG A 349 6.31 -1.88 24.57
N SER A 350 7.36 -1.93 23.75
CA SER A 350 7.85 -0.78 22.96
C SER A 350 7.21 -0.64 21.58
N THR A 351 6.32 -1.57 21.21
CA THR A 351 5.61 -1.59 19.91
C THR A 351 4.44 -0.60 19.85
N PHE A 352 3.94 -0.33 18.63
CA PHE A 352 2.73 0.45 18.43
C PHE A 352 1.49 -0.28 18.95
N LEU A 353 1.46 -1.61 18.85
CA LEU A 353 0.45 -2.48 19.45
C LEU A 353 0.27 -2.22 20.95
N SER A 354 1.36 -2.12 21.70
CA SER A 354 1.33 -1.83 23.14
C SER A 354 0.69 -0.47 23.43
N VAL A 355 1.06 0.57 22.67
CA VAL A 355 0.48 1.91 22.80
C VAL A 355 -1.02 1.89 22.49
N ARG A 356 -1.44 1.19 21.44
CA ARG A 356 -2.85 1.12 21.03
C ARG A 356 -3.71 0.26 21.94
N LEU A 357 -3.20 -0.85 22.46
CA LEU A 357 -3.92 -1.68 23.44
C LEU A 357 -4.30 -0.90 24.70
N GLN A 358 -3.47 0.05 25.14
CA GLN A 358 -3.79 0.92 26.29
C GLN A 358 -4.91 1.93 25.98
N LYS A 359 -5.13 2.26 24.70
CA LYS A 359 -6.10 3.28 24.27
C LYS A 359 -7.41 2.70 23.75
N ASN A 360 -7.36 1.53 23.10
CA ASN A 360 -8.51 0.86 22.51
C ASN A 360 -8.43 -0.66 22.67
N PRO A 361 -8.45 -1.20 23.90
CA PRO A 361 -8.29 -2.64 24.14
C PRO A 361 -9.40 -3.48 23.49
N ALA A 362 -10.63 -2.96 23.43
CA ALA A 362 -11.79 -3.65 22.87
C ALA A 362 -11.67 -3.95 21.36
N HIS A 363 -10.89 -3.15 20.62
CA HIS A 363 -10.64 -3.38 19.19
C HIS A 363 -9.91 -4.71 18.93
N TYR A 364 -8.93 -5.02 19.78
CA TYR A 364 -8.02 -6.14 19.60
C TYR A 364 -8.61 -7.50 19.99
N ARG A 365 -9.67 -7.50 20.82
CA ARG A 365 -10.37 -8.72 21.25
C ARG A 365 -9.42 -9.83 21.72
N LEU A 366 -8.37 -9.45 22.45
CA LEU A 366 -7.42 -10.43 22.99
C LEU A 366 -8.05 -11.10 24.21
N ASP A 367 -8.11 -12.43 24.18
CA ASP A 367 -8.60 -13.23 25.31
C ASP A 367 -7.65 -13.25 26.51
N GLN A 368 -6.44 -12.69 26.35
CA GLN A 368 -5.38 -12.70 27.35
C GLN A 368 -4.52 -11.42 27.28
N PRO A 369 -3.86 -11.03 28.39
CA PRO A 369 -2.90 -9.93 28.41
C PRO A 369 -1.78 -10.11 27.38
N LEU A 370 -1.19 -9.00 26.93
CA LEU A 370 -0.15 -8.97 25.89
C LEU A 370 1.07 -9.83 26.27
N GLU A 371 1.45 -9.84 27.54
CA GLU A 371 2.51 -10.69 28.07
C GLU A 371 2.17 -12.19 27.95
N MET A 372 0.93 -12.56 28.28
CA MET A 372 0.44 -13.94 28.15
C MET A 372 0.35 -14.39 26.69
N LEU A 373 -0.02 -13.48 25.79
CA LEU A 373 0.06 -13.71 24.35
C LEU A 373 1.50 -14.00 23.92
N CYS A 374 2.48 -13.23 24.39
CA CYS A 374 3.90 -13.48 24.11
C CYS A 374 4.34 -14.87 24.60
N TYR A 375 3.98 -15.25 25.83
CA TYR A 375 4.30 -16.59 26.36
C TYR A 375 3.66 -17.71 25.53
N THR A 376 2.40 -17.53 25.13
CA THR A 376 1.69 -18.47 24.26
C THR A 376 2.42 -18.62 22.91
N CYS A 377 2.82 -17.51 22.29
CA CYS A 377 3.58 -17.55 21.04
C CYS A 377 4.94 -18.24 21.20
N ILE A 378 5.65 -18.01 22.31
CA ILE A 378 6.94 -18.68 22.59
C ILE A 378 6.73 -20.19 22.70
N LYS A 379 5.71 -20.63 23.46
CA LYS A 379 5.37 -22.05 23.58
C LYS A 379 5.05 -22.67 22.22
N ASN A 380 4.24 -22.00 21.41
CA ASN A 380 3.91 -22.46 20.05
C ASN A 380 5.17 -22.58 19.17
N MET A 381 6.11 -21.63 19.26
CA MET A 381 7.38 -21.69 18.54
C MET A 381 8.26 -22.87 18.99
N GLN A 382 8.23 -23.22 20.29
CA GLN A 382 8.93 -24.39 20.83
C GLN A 382 8.30 -25.70 20.35
N GLU A 383 6.97 -25.80 20.37
CA GLU A 383 6.23 -26.96 19.88
C GLU A 383 6.45 -27.19 18.37
N MET A 384 6.60 -26.12 17.60
CA MET A 384 6.91 -26.17 16.16
C MET A 384 8.42 -26.35 15.85
N ASP A 385 9.27 -26.56 16.86
CA ASP A 385 10.73 -26.69 16.73
C ASP A 385 11.38 -25.49 15.98
N LEU A 386 10.78 -24.29 16.08
CA LEU A 386 11.34 -23.06 15.52
C LEU A 386 12.46 -22.50 16.41
N ILE A 387 12.35 -22.72 17.73
CA ILE A 387 13.30 -22.29 18.75
C ILE A 387 13.56 -23.41 19.77
N SER A 388 14.58 -23.25 20.60
CA SER A 388 14.90 -24.17 21.69
C SER A 388 13.78 -24.30 22.73
N ALA A 389 13.55 -25.53 23.20
CA ALA A 389 12.53 -25.85 24.22
C ALA A 389 12.87 -25.40 25.65
N ASN A 390 14.06 -24.83 25.88
CA ASN A 390 14.50 -24.35 27.18
C ASN A 390 14.25 -22.84 27.33
N SER A 391 14.54 -22.30 28.51
CA SER A 391 14.38 -20.87 28.81
C SER A 391 15.35 -19.97 28.04
N ASN A 392 16.50 -20.52 27.62
CA ASN A 392 17.49 -19.84 26.78
C ASN A 392 17.09 -19.94 25.31
N LEU A 393 16.38 -18.94 24.82
CA LEU A 393 15.79 -18.91 23.48
C LEU A 393 16.90 -18.88 22.42
N LYS A 394 16.95 -19.93 21.59
CA LYS A 394 17.84 -20.04 20.44
C LYS A 394 17.06 -20.49 19.22
N VAL A 395 17.25 -19.80 18.10
CA VAL A 395 16.65 -20.19 16.83
C VAL A 395 17.18 -21.55 16.34
N ARG A 396 16.29 -22.37 15.79
CA ARG A 396 16.60 -23.68 15.19
C ARG A 396 16.49 -23.62 13.67
N ALA A 397 16.86 -24.69 12.97
CA ALA A 397 16.88 -24.74 11.51
C ALA A 397 15.55 -24.31 10.87
N LYS A 398 14.41 -24.80 11.37
CA LYS A 398 13.07 -24.40 10.89
C LYS A 398 12.80 -22.92 11.13
N GLY A 399 13.16 -22.39 12.30
CA GLY A 399 13.07 -20.97 12.61
C GLY A 399 13.96 -20.12 11.69
N THR A 400 15.19 -20.57 11.41
CA THR A 400 16.10 -19.89 10.47
C THR A 400 15.51 -19.82 9.07
N MET A 401 14.89 -20.90 8.58
CA MET A 401 14.21 -20.89 7.28
C MET A 401 13.04 -19.91 7.27
N MET A 402 12.18 -19.98 8.29
CA MET A 402 11.04 -19.08 8.44
C MET A 402 11.47 -17.60 8.46
N PHE A 403 12.52 -17.29 9.22
CA PHE A 403 13.09 -15.95 9.33
C PHE A 403 13.70 -15.49 8.00
N LYS A 404 14.57 -16.30 7.39
CA LYS A 404 15.36 -15.90 6.21
C LYS A 404 14.48 -15.73 4.97
N PHE A 405 13.49 -16.61 4.80
CA PHE A 405 12.65 -16.64 3.61
C PHE A 405 11.26 -16.03 3.81
N CYS A 406 11.00 -15.43 4.99
CA CYS A 406 9.72 -14.80 5.33
C CYS A 406 8.51 -15.74 5.16
N LEU A 407 8.69 -17.03 5.47
CA LEU A 407 7.64 -18.02 5.36
C LEU A 407 6.65 -17.90 6.53
N ARG A 408 5.38 -18.20 6.27
CA ARG A 408 4.33 -18.33 7.28
C ARG A 408 4.52 -19.66 8.04
N GLY A 409 4.14 -19.66 9.32
CA GLY A 409 4.28 -20.86 10.17
C GLY A 409 3.50 -22.07 9.66
N SER A 410 2.36 -21.84 9.00
CA SER A 410 1.58 -22.87 8.30
C SER A 410 2.37 -23.56 7.19
N THR A 411 3.15 -22.80 6.43
CA THR A 411 3.98 -23.30 5.32
C THR A 411 5.10 -24.18 5.87
N ILE A 412 5.78 -23.73 6.94
CA ILE A 412 6.79 -24.54 7.65
C ILE A 412 6.20 -25.85 8.17
N ARG A 413 4.97 -25.83 8.70
CA ARG A 413 4.29 -27.05 9.15
C ARG A 413 3.97 -27.98 7.98
N SER A 414 3.48 -27.45 6.87
CA SER A 414 3.21 -28.26 5.67
C SER A 414 4.48 -28.87 5.08
N MET A 415 5.64 -28.22 5.21
CA MET A 415 6.93 -28.78 4.79
C MET A 415 7.31 -30.05 5.57
N GLU A 416 6.77 -30.28 6.78
CA GLU A 416 7.05 -31.49 7.55
C GLU A 416 6.47 -32.75 6.89
N ASN A 417 5.50 -32.59 5.99
CA ASN A 417 4.92 -33.69 5.23
C ASN A 417 5.76 -34.04 3.99
N LEU A 418 6.78 -33.25 3.65
CA LEU A 418 7.67 -33.53 2.53
C LEU A 418 8.72 -34.57 2.95
N THR A 419 8.83 -35.62 2.14
CA THR A 419 9.72 -36.76 2.30
C THR A 419 11.06 -36.57 1.58
N GLY A 420 11.13 -35.62 0.64
CA GLY A 420 12.26 -35.42 -0.27
C GLY A 420 12.21 -36.34 -1.50
N LEU A 421 11.15 -37.13 -1.66
CA LEU A 421 10.90 -38.00 -2.82
C LEU A 421 9.81 -37.45 -3.74
N GLU A 422 9.31 -36.25 -3.45
CA GLU A 422 8.27 -35.61 -4.23
C GLU A 422 8.74 -35.34 -5.66
N ASP A 423 7.87 -35.63 -6.63
CA ASP A 423 8.09 -35.20 -8.00
C ASP A 423 7.83 -33.69 -8.17
N ILE A 424 8.15 -33.16 -9.35
CA ILE A 424 7.99 -31.74 -9.65
C ILE A 424 6.52 -31.30 -9.51
N LEU A 425 5.56 -32.15 -9.87
CA LEU A 425 4.14 -31.83 -9.80
C LEU A 425 3.70 -31.68 -8.35
N GLN A 426 4.09 -32.61 -7.49
CA GLN A 426 3.82 -32.58 -6.05
C GLN A 426 4.45 -31.35 -5.38
N LEU A 427 5.66 -30.96 -5.78
CA LEU A 427 6.30 -29.74 -5.29
C LEU A 427 5.57 -28.48 -5.76
N ILE A 428 5.08 -28.44 -7.01
CA ILE A 428 4.27 -27.34 -7.53
C ILE A 428 2.94 -27.26 -6.78
N GLU A 429 2.27 -28.38 -6.53
CA GLU A 429 1.03 -28.43 -5.75
C GLU A 429 1.26 -27.90 -4.32
N PHE A 430 2.33 -28.36 -3.66
CA PHE A 430 2.73 -27.86 -2.35
C PHE A 430 2.93 -26.33 -2.35
N LEU A 431 3.67 -25.80 -3.32
CA LEU A 431 3.90 -24.36 -3.46
C LEU A 431 2.57 -23.63 -3.67
N ALA A 432 1.71 -24.14 -4.54
CA ALA A 432 0.45 -23.51 -4.86
C ALA A 432 -0.55 -23.44 -3.70
N ILE A 433 -0.58 -24.45 -2.83
CA ILE A 433 -1.45 -24.43 -1.65
C ILE A 433 -0.84 -23.66 -0.47
N SER A 434 0.40 -23.20 -0.60
CA SER A 434 1.08 -22.47 0.46
C SER A 434 0.43 -21.09 0.69
N PRO A 435 0.16 -20.68 1.94
CA PRO A 435 -0.55 -19.44 2.24
C PRO A 435 0.10 -18.15 1.75
N GLU A 436 1.39 -18.15 1.40
CA GLU A 436 2.05 -17.04 0.69
C GLU A 436 1.36 -16.71 -0.65
N PHE A 437 0.74 -17.71 -1.27
CA PHE A 437 0.01 -17.57 -2.53
C PHE A 437 -1.49 -17.33 -2.34
N ASP A 438 -2.01 -17.12 -1.12
CA ASP A 438 -3.44 -16.85 -0.88
C ASP A 438 -4.00 -15.72 -1.77
N GLN A 439 -3.18 -14.69 -2.04
CA GLN A 439 -3.56 -13.57 -2.90
C GLN A 439 -3.71 -13.98 -4.37
N VAL A 440 -2.97 -15.01 -4.81
CA VAL A 440 -3.02 -15.58 -6.17
C VAL A 440 -4.10 -16.67 -6.28
N CYS A 441 -4.28 -17.47 -5.21
CA CYS A 441 -5.14 -18.66 -5.19
C CYS A 441 -6.65 -18.41 -5.17
N SER A 442 -7.06 -17.13 -5.18
CA SER A 442 -8.44 -16.77 -5.47
C SER A 442 -8.88 -17.11 -6.90
N LEU A 443 -7.94 -17.30 -7.84
CA LEU A 443 -8.21 -17.80 -9.19
C LEU A 443 -8.21 -19.34 -9.27
N THR A 444 -7.38 -20.03 -8.48
CA THR A 444 -7.21 -21.49 -8.55
C THR A 444 -8.33 -22.26 -7.86
N LYS A 445 -8.94 -21.68 -6.80
CA LYS A 445 -10.17 -22.24 -6.18
C LYS A 445 -11.37 -22.31 -7.14
N LEU A 446 -11.37 -21.52 -8.22
CA LEU A 446 -12.44 -21.50 -9.21
C LEU A 446 -12.24 -22.50 -10.37
N ILE A 447 -11.01 -22.93 -10.65
CA ILE A 447 -10.69 -23.68 -11.89
C ILE A 447 -10.37 -25.15 -11.62
N GLY A 448 -10.05 -25.52 -10.37
CA GLY A 448 -9.53 -26.86 -10.05
C GLY A 448 -8.10 -26.99 -10.57
N PHE A 449 -7.17 -27.31 -9.67
CA PHE A 449 -5.74 -27.29 -9.98
C PHE A 449 -5.35 -28.24 -11.13
N SER A 450 -6.10 -29.33 -11.33
CA SER A 450 -5.90 -30.30 -12.42
C SER A 450 -6.01 -29.67 -13.81
N ASN A 451 -6.87 -28.68 -14.00
CA ASN A 451 -7.10 -28.06 -15.32
C ASN A 451 -6.03 -27.02 -15.69
N LEU A 452 -5.28 -26.48 -14.72
CA LEU A 452 -4.23 -25.49 -15.01
C LEU A 452 -2.96 -26.14 -15.55
N CYS A 453 -2.60 -27.34 -15.05
CA CYS A 453 -1.40 -28.06 -15.47
C CYS A 453 -1.49 -28.56 -16.92
N GLU A 454 -2.68 -28.96 -17.39
CA GLU A 454 -2.84 -29.39 -18.80
C GLU A 454 -2.63 -28.22 -19.78
N SER A 455 -2.99 -26.99 -19.40
CA SER A 455 -2.88 -25.81 -20.28
C SER A 455 -1.49 -25.15 -20.33
N VAL A 456 -0.57 -25.52 -19.42
CA VAL A 456 0.80 -24.97 -19.37
C VAL A 456 1.83 -25.94 -19.96
N ILE A 457 1.40 -27.18 -20.26
CA ILE A 457 2.24 -28.23 -20.87
C ILE A 457 1.99 -28.35 -22.40
N GLU A 458 0.94 -27.72 -22.94
CA GLU A 458 0.77 -27.44 -24.38
C GLU A 458 1.25 -26.03 -24.74
#